data_AF-A0A838RMQ3-F1
#
_entry.id   AF-A0A838RMQ3-F1
#
_cell.length_a   1.000
_cell.length_b   1.000
_cell.length_c   1.000
_cell.angle_alpha   90.00
_cell.angle_beta   90.00
_cell.angle_gamma   90.00
#
_symmetry.space_group_name_H-M   'P 1'
#
loop_
_entity.id
_entity.type
_entity.pdbx_description
1 polymer ?
#
loop_
_entity_poly.entity_id
_entity_poly.type
_entity_poly.pdbx_seq_one_letter_code
_entity_poly.pdbx_strand_id
1 'polypeptide(L)' 'MAASRVIFICEHCLSADDSSGECCGQPRTRYEAGEPGSELSQPLYDNEGRLRSHAPRWWLERHQGGSESR' A
#
# COMPACT_ATOMS: atom_id res chain seq x y z
N MET A 1 10.05 18.13 8.66
CA MET A 1 10.29 16.68 8.55
C MET A 1 8.97 16.00 8.84
N ALA A 2 8.24 15.56 7.81
CA ALA A 2 6.97 14.89 8.04
C ALA A 2 7.24 13.45 8.50
N ALA A 3 6.48 12.96 9.47
CA ALA A 3 6.70 11.64 10.05
C ALA A 3 6.22 10.56 9.07
N SER A 4 7.13 9.68 8.64
CA SER A 4 6.80 8.46 7.90
C SER A 4 5.81 7.63 8.72
N ARG A 5 4.64 7.32 8.14
CA ARG A 5 3.63 6.48 8.80
C ARG A 5 3.89 5.01 8.49
N VAL A 6 4.05 4.21 9.54
CA VAL A 6 4.12 2.76 9.44
C VAL A 6 2.71 2.21 9.54
N ILE A 7 2.36 1.30 8.64
CA ILE A 7 1.11 0.52 8.70
C ILE A 7 1.45 -0.97 8.64
N PHE A 8 0.62 -1.79 9.24
CA PHE A 8 0.78 -3.24 9.25
C PHE A 8 -0.39 -3.88 8.51
N ILE A 9 -0.11 -4.70 7.50
CA ILE A 9 -1.14 -5.29 6.64
C ILE A 9 -1.05 -6.82 6.73
N CYS A 10 -2.21 -7.48 6.86
CA CYS A 10 -2.31 -8.92 6.66
C CYS A 10 -2.30 -9.24 5.16
N GLU A 11 -1.32 -9.99 4.67
CA GLU A 11 -1.24 -10.33 3.24
C GLU A 11 -2.30 -11.37 2.81
N HIS A 12 -3.02 -11.98 3.74
CA HIS A 12 -4.10 -12.93 3.43
C HIS A 12 -5.47 -12.24 3.22
N CYS A 13 -5.87 -11.37 4.15
CA CYS A 13 -7.18 -10.70 4.11
C CYS A 13 -7.11 -9.20 3.78
N LEU A 14 -5.90 -8.66 3.59
CA LEU A 14 -5.62 -7.25 3.28
C LEU A 14 -6.08 -6.24 4.35
N SER A 15 -6.40 -6.69 5.56
CA SER A 15 -6.72 -5.80 6.68
C SER A 15 -5.49 -5.01 7.11
N ALA A 16 -5.63 -3.69 7.23
CA ALA A 16 -4.61 -2.78 7.72
C ALA A 16 -4.83 -2.42 9.20
N ASP A 17 -3.74 -2.21 9.92
CA ASP A 17 -3.71 -1.87 11.35
C ASP A 17 -2.49 -0.96 11.63
N ASP A 18 -2.51 -0.21 12.74
CA ASP A 18 -1.37 0.60 13.19
C ASP A 18 -0.42 -0.18 14.12
N SER A 19 -0.76 -1.43 14.45
CA SER A 19 0.04 -2.32 15.30
C SER A 19 0.55 -3.58 14.58
N SER A 20 1.70 -4.11 15.03
CA SER A 20 2.37 -5.27 14.45
C SER A 20 1.73 -6.63 14.78
N GLY A 21 0.50 -6.65 15.29
CA GLY A 21 -0.15 -7.85 15.79
C GLY A 21 -0.39 -8.92 14.72
N GLU A 22 -0.93 -10.05 15.13
CA GLU A 22 -1.25 -11.16 14.23
C GLU A 22 -2.66 -11.04 13.62
N CYS A 23 -2.81 -11.52 12.39
CA CYS A 23 -4.08 -11.63 11.68
C CYS A 23 -4.06 -12.90 10.82
N CYS A 24 -5.18 -13.62 10.75
CA CYS A 24 -5.26 -14.89 10.01
C CYS A 24 -4.20 -15.94 10.44
N GLY A 25 -3.75 -15.90 11.71
CA GLY A 25 -2.74 -16.81 12.24
C GLY A 25 -1.31 -16.54 11.76
N GLN A 26 -1.06 -15.35 11.19
CA GLN A 26 0.27 -14.92 10.74
C GLN A 26 0.56 -13.49 11.24
N PRO A 27 1.84 -13.14 11.45
CA PRO A 27 2.22 -11.77 11.76
C PRO A 27 1.87 -10.84 10.59
N ARG A 28 1.36 -9.64 10.88
CA ARG A 28 1.14 -8.62 9.85
C ARG A 28 2.48 -8.10 9.30
N THR A 29 2.52 -7.87 7.99
CA THR A 29 3.70 -7.32 7.31
C THR A 29 3.75 -5.81 7.50
N ARG A 30 4.92 -5.28 7.89
CA ARG A 30 5.17 -3.85 8.09
C ARG A 30 5.39 -3.15 6.75
N TYR A 31 4.64 -2.09 6.50
CA TYR A 31 4.79 -1.20 5.34
C TYR A 31 5.04 0.23 5.76
N GLU A 32 5.90 0.91 5.01
CA GLU A 32 6.10 2.34 5.15
C GLU A 32 5.15 3.02 4.16
N ALA A 33 4.07 3.60 4.67
CA ALA A 33 3.03 4.22 3.86
C ALA A 33 3.44 5.58 3.27
N GLY A 34 4.68 6.02 3.54
CA GLY A 34 5.21 7.31 3.11
C GLY A 34 4.66 8.49 3.90
N GLU A 35 4.90 9.69 3.38
CA GLU A 35 4.44 10.94 3.98
C GLU A 35 2.95 11.19 3.65
N PRO A 36 2.14 11.67 4.62
CA PRO A 36 0.77 12.11 4.35
C PRO A 36 0.74 13.20 3.28
N GLY A 37 -0.04 12.98 2.22
CA GLY A 37 -0.14 13.91 1.09
C GLY A 37 0.92 13.73 0.00
N SER A 38 1.92 12.87 0.21
CA SER A 38 2.85 12.47 -0.85
C SER A 38 2.11 11.76 -1.99
N GLU A 39 2.50 12.02 -3.23
CA GLU A 39 1.92 11.34 -4.41
C GLU A 39 2.01 9.81 -4.32
N LEU A 40 3.01 9.28 -3.60
CA LEU A 40 3.19 7.83 -3.43
C LEU A 40 2.13 7.22 -2.52
N SER A 41 1.56 7.98 -1.59
CA SER A 41 0.50 7.53 -0.68
C SER A 41 -0.91 7.75 -1.24
N GLN A 42 -1.03 8.37 -2.41
CA GLN A 42 -2.31 8.60 -3.07
C GLN A 42 -2.71 7.43 -3.98
N PRO A 43 -4.02 7.21 -4.18
CA PRO A 43 -4.53 6.29 -5.19
C PRO A 43 -3.99 6.62 -6.59
N LEU A 44 -3.92 5.63 -7.47
CA LEU A 44 -3.47 5.83 -8.84
C LEU A 44 -4.62 6.36 -9.71
N TYR A 45 -4.42 7.53 -10.32
CA TYR A 45 -5.29 8.10 -11.35
C TYR A 45 -4.61 8.07 -12.72
N ASP A 46 -5.39 8.03 -13.79
CA ASP A 46 -4.89 8.22 -15.15
C ASP A 46 -4.74 9.71 -15.53
N ASN A 47 -4.26 9.98 -16.74
CA ASN A 47 -4.07 11.34 -17.27
C ASN A 47 -5.39 12.08 -17.50
N GLU A 48 -6.52 11.38 -17.53
CA GLU A 48 -7.87 11.96 -17.60
C GLU A 48 -8.45 12.22 -16.19
N GLY A 49 -7.70 11.92 -15.13
CA GLY A 49 -8.13 12.07 -13.74
C GLY A 49 -9.07 10.96 -13.26
N ARG A 50 -9.23 9.85 -14.00
CA ARG A 50 -10.05 8.72 -13.58
C ARG A 50 -9.25 7.80 -12.67
N LEU A 51 -9.91 7.29 -11.63
CA LEU A 51 -9.30 6.37 -10.69
C LEU A 51 -8.99 5.03 -11.36
N ARG A 52 -7.71 4.67 -11.46
CA ARG A 52 -7.25 3.37 -11.95
C ARG A 52 -7.14 2.34 -10.85
N SER A 53 -6.75 2.74 -9.64
CA SER A 53 -6.63 1.84 -8.50
C SER A 53 -6.74 2.60 -7.19
N HIS A 54 -7.52 2.04 -6.25
CA HIS A 54 -7.56 2.51 -4.87
C HIS A 54 -6.28 2.19 -4.10
N ALA A 55 -5.44 1.29 -4.62
CA ALA A 55 -4.14 1.02 -4.04
C ALA A 55 -3.17 2.19 -4.27
N PRO A 56 -2.36 2.55 -3.26
CA PRO A 56 -1.33 3.55 -3.42
C PRO A 56 -0.21 3.08 -4.36
N ARG A 57 0.48 4.03 -4.99
CA ARG A 57 1.50 3.74 -6.02
C ARG A 57 2.62 2.82 -5.51
N TRP A 58 3.10 3.03 -4.28
CA TRP A 58 4.12 2.17 -3.66
C TRP A 58 3.70 0.69 -3.59
N TRP A 59 2.40 0.43 -3.40
CA TRP A 59 1.88 -0.94 -3.30
C TRP A 59 1.85 -1.61 -4.66
N LEU A 60 1.41 -0.85 -5.65
CA LEU A 60 1.39 -1.29 -7.04
C LEU A 60 2.80 -1.58 -7.55
N GLU A 61 3.78 -0.73 -7.27
CA GLU A 61 5.18 -0.97 -7.69
C GLU A 61 5.76 -2.26 -7.09
N ARG A 62 5.41 -2.60 -5.85
CA ARG A 62 5.85 -3.85 -5.22
C ARG A 62 5.14 -5.10 -5.74
N HIS A 63 3.88 -4.99 -6.16
CA HIS A 63 3.03 -6.14 -6.51
C HIS A 63 2.79 -6.31 -8.01
N GLN A 64 3.09 -5.30 -8.83
CA GLN A 64 3.00 -5.38 -10.30
C GLN A 64 4.29 -5.89 -10.96
N GLY A 65 5.35 -6.17 -10.20
CA GLY A 65 6.54 -6.89 -10.69
C GLY A 65 6.26 -8.32 -11.20
N GLY A 66 5.01 -8.78 -11.17
CA GLY A 66 4.55 -10.05 -11.74
C GLY A 66 3.64 -9.92 -12.97
N SER A 67 3.48 -8.74 -13.56
CA SER A 67 2.62 -8.56 -14.75
C SER A 67 3.22 -7.64 -15.81
N GLU A 68 4.53 -7.73 -16.02
CA GLU A 68 5.11 -7.53 -17.36
C GLU A 68 5.04 -8.86 -18.13
N SER A 69 3.86 -9.17 -18.63
CA SER A 69 3.69 -10.06 -19.78
C SER A 69 2.29 -9.86 -20.33
N ARG A 70 2.15 -8.96 -21.29
CA ARG A 70 1.88 -9.33 -22.70
C ARG A 70 1.38 -8.14 -23.51
#